data_AF-A0A7S2QMC5-F1
#
_entry.id   AF-A0A7S2QMC5-F1
#
_cell.length_a   1.000
_cell.length_b   1.000
_cell.length_c   1.000
_cell.angle_alpha   90.00
_cell.angle_beta   90.00
_cell.angle_gamma   90.00
#
_symmetry.space_group_name_H-M   'P 1'
#
loop_
_entity.id
_entity.type
_entity.pdbx_description
1 polymer ?
#
loop_
_entity_poly.entity_id
_entity_poly.type
_entity_poly.pdbx_seq_one_letter_code
_entity_poly.pdbx_strand_id
1 'polypeptide(L)'
;GSLTSACDLVSQIVKLSSLKHLALDLHGCAALISAWPSDGLPLILNRLLVLSISFSKCVRLTSLCGLAATIQRLRQLTTLQIEVCGCLELRNLDDLGSAIGQLEALDVLDLNFSRCTRLGLGDSFWANFQRCRALRMCRVNVAHCRGINSVAGLARSLGDLPGLSSMQLNCYYCCGLPPHLQWRFASLVAFSAALAKGGRGLRCVRGAD
;
A
#
# COMPACT_ATOMS: atom_id res chain seq x y z
N GLY A 1 -10.47 -2.63 -24.47
CA GLY A 1 -11.68 -3.35 -24.02
C GLY A 1 -12.04 -2.86 -22.64
N SER A 2 -13.32 -2.63 -22.35
CA SER A 2 -13.78 -2.20 -21.02
C SER A 2 -13.79 -3.40 -20.07
N LEU A 3 -12.67 -3.67 -19.40
CA LEU A 3 -12.63 -4.65 -18.31
C LEU A 3 -13.46 -4.10 -17.14
N THR A 4 -14.68 -4.61 -16.98
CA THR A 4 -15.54 -4.33 -15.82
C THR A 4 -15.10 -5.13 -14.58
N SER A 5 -14.38 -6.23 -14.80
CA SER A 5 -13.83 -7.12 -13.78
C SER A 5 -12.52 -7.74 -14.25
N ALA A 6 -11.59 -8.00 -13.34
CA ALA A 6 -10.35 -8.71 -13.62
C ALA A 6 -10.51 -10.24 -13.74
N CYS A 7 -11.73 -10.79 -13.62
CA CYS A 7 -11.98 -12.24 -13.60
C CYS A 7 -11.38 -12.99 -14.80
N ASP A 8 -11.43 -12.42 -16.01
CA ASP A 8 -10.88 -13.08 -17.20
C ASP A 8 -9.35 -13.20 -17.12
N LEU A 9 -8.68 -12.16 -16.61
CA LEU A 9 -7.24 -12.16 -16.36
C LEU A 9 -6.87 -13.19 -15.29
N VAL A 10 -7.66 -13.28 -14.22
CA VAL A 10 -7.49 -14.28 -13.16
C VAL A 10 -7.47 -15.71 -13.73
N SER A 11 -8.41 -16.03 -14.62
CA SER A 11 -8.49 -17.38 -15.22
C SER A 11 -7.22 -17.80 -15.98
N GLN A 12 -6.49 -16.82 -16.56
CA GLN A 12 -5.25 -17.08 -17.27
C GLN A 12 -4.06 -17.18 -16.31
N ILE A 13 -4.01 -16.33 -15.28
CA ILE A 13 -2.94 -16.35 -14.27
C ILE A 13 -2.89 -17.70 -13.55
N VAL A 14 -4.04 -18.32 -13.28
CA VAL A 14 -4.12 -19.62 -12.60
C VAL A 14 -3.42 -20.75 -13.37
N LYS A 15 -3.25 -20.61 -14.68
CA LYS A 15 -2.53 -21.59 -15.51
C LYS A 15 -1.01 -21.50 -15.33
N LEU A 16 -0.51 -20.42 -14.74
CA LEU A 16 0.92 -20.12 -14.56
C LEU A 16 1.42 -20.56 -13.17
N SER A 17 1.24 -21.83 -12.82
CA SER A 17 1.51 -22.38 -11.47
C SER A 17 2.96 -22.33 -11.01
N SER A 18 3.91 -22.12 -11.92
CA SER A 18 5.34 -22.03 -11.65
C SER A 18 5.86 -20.58 -11.54
N LEU A 19 4.96 -19.59 -11.62
CA LEU A 19 5.32 -18.19 -11.69
C LEU A 19 5.89 -17.68 -10.36
N LYS A 20 7.09 -17.08 -10.41
CA LYS A 20 7.76 -16.45 -9.26
C LYS A 20 7.59 -14.93 -9.24
N HIS A 21 7.33 -14.32 -10.39
CA HIS A 21 7.23 -12.88 -10.56
C HIS A 21 5.98 -12.56 -11.38
N LEU A 22 5.06 -11.80 -10.79
CA LEU A 22 3.84 -11.35 -11.44
C LEU A 22 3.82 -9.83 -11.46
N ALA A 23 3.77 -9.25 -12.66
CA ALA A 23 3.54 -7.83 -12.86
C ALA A 23 2.26 -7.65 -13.68
N LEU A 24 1.30 -6.90 -13.15
CA LEU A 24 0.03 -6.62 -13.81
C LEU A 24 -0.22 -5.12 -13.86
N ASP A 25 -0.36 -4.58 -15.07
CA ASP A 25 -0.74 -3.19 -15.27
C ASP A 25 -2.20 -3.13 -15.75
N LEU A 26 -3.06 -2.58 -14.90
CA LEU A 26 -4.48 -2.32 -15.14
C LEU A 26 -4.77 -0.81 -15.12
N HIS A 27 -3.77 0.02 -15.44
CA HIS A 27 -3.90 1.48 -15.48
C HIS A 27 -5.09 1.94 -16.32
N GLY A 28 -5.84 2.89 -15.79
CA GLY A 28 -6.92 3.56 -16.51
C GLY A 28 -8.10 2.65 -16.86
N CYS A 29 -8.21 1.45 -16.25
CA CYS A 29 -9.38 0.58 -16.41
C CYS A 29 -10.60 1.22 -15.71
N ALA A 30 -11.21 2.21 -16.36
CA ALA A 30 -12.24 3.07 -15.79
C ALA A 30 -13.52 2.33 -15.40
N ALA A 31 -13.77 1.16 -15.99
CA ALA A 31 -14.92 0.32 -15.67
C ALA A 31 -14.69 -0.65 -14.51
N LEU A 32 -13.45 -0.76 -14.02
CA LEU A 32 -13.08 -1.69 -12.96
C LEU A 32 -13.62 -1.18 -11.62
N ILE A 33 -14.51 -1.97 -11.01
CA ILE A 33 -15.10 -1.67 -9.69
C ILE A 33 -14.39 -2.44 -8.59
N SER A 34 -14.01 -3.69 -8.86
CA SER A 34 -13.26 -4.57 -7.96
C SER A 34 -12.05 -5.17 -8.67
N ALA A 35 -10.93 -5.24 -7.95
CA ALA A 35 -9.65 -5.68 -8.48
C ALA A 35 -9.53 -7.20 -8.70
N TRP A 36 -10.23 -8.00 -7.88
CA TRP A 36 -10.23 -9.48 -7.91
C TRP A 36 -11.56 -10.04 -7.43
N PRO A 37 -11.84 -11.33 -7.68
CA PRO A 37 -12.86 -12.08 -6.96
C PRO A 37 -12.68 -11.93 -5.45
N SER A 38 -13.78 -11.84 -4.71
CA SER A 38 -13.76 -11.66 -3.24
C SER A 38 -12.93 -12.72 -2.52
N ASP A 39 -12.91 -13.94 -3.04
CA ASP A 39 -12.23 -15.08 -2.44
C ASP A 39 -10.73 -15.16 -2.82
N GLY A 40 -10.25 -14.18 -3.59
CA GLY A 40 -8.89 -14.07 -4.10
C GLY A 40 -8.54 -15.08 -5.19
N LEU A 41 -7.27 -15.10 -5.58
CA LEU A 41 -6.73 -16.11 -6.48
C LEU A 41 -6.63 -17.47 -5.77
N PRO A 42 -6.78 -18.58 -6.52
CA PRO A 42 -6.51 -19.93 -6.00
C PRO A 42 -5.09 -20.05 -5.45
N LEU A 43 -4.89 -20.98 -4.51
CA LEU A 43 -3.61 -21.27 -3.81
C LEU A 43 -2.43 -21.67 -4.73
N ILE A 44 -2.67 -21.79 -6.03
CA ILE A 44 -1.69 -22.19 -7.05
C ILE A 44 -0.50 -21.22 -7.14
N LEU A 45 -0.64 -19.97 -6.69
CA LEU A 45 0.44 -18.97 -6.71
C LEU A 45 1.31 -18.94 -5.44
N ASN A 46 1.32 -20.01 -4.64
CA ASN A 46 2.08 -20.06 -3.38
C ASN A 46 3.61 -19.94 -3.53
N ARG A 47 4.13 -20.03 -4.76
CA ARG A 47 5.56 -19.85 -5.11
C ARG A 47 5.91 -18.42 -5.53
N LEU A 48 4.94 -17.51 -5.53
CA LEU A 48 5.17 -16.14 -5.95
C LEU A 48 6.08 -15.42 -4.95
N LEU A 49 7.18 -14.87 -5.46
CA LEU A 49 8.17 -14.13 -4.67
C LEU A 49 8.01 -12.62 -4.86
N VAL A 50 7.54 -12.19 -6.03
CA VAL A 50 7.36 -10.77 -6.38
C VAL A 50 6.00 -10.57 -7.01
N LEU A 51 5.27 -9.60 -6.46
CA LEU A 51 3.97 -9.17 -6.96
C LEU A 51 4.00 -7.65 -7.15
N SER A 52 3.77 -7.20 -8.37
CA SER A 52 3.63 -5.79 -8.72
C SER A 52 2.32 -5.59 -9.47
N ILE A 53 1.47 -4.70 -8.97
CA ILE A 53 0.15 -4.45 -9.55
C ILE A 53 -0.11 -2.95 -9.61
N SER A 54 -0.57 -2.45 -10.76
CA SER A 54 -1.06 -1.09 -10.91
C SER A 54 -2.55 -1.06 -11.28
N PHE A 55 -3.34 -0.34 -10.50
CA PHE A 55 -4.70 0.10 -10.79
C PHE A 55 -4.78 1.62 -10.92
N SER A 56 -3.66 2.27 -11.20
CA SER A 56 -3.61 3.73 -11.26
C SER A 56 -4.67 4.28 -12.22
N LYS A 57 -5.41 5.30 -11.79
CA LYS A 57 -6.53 5.93 -12.52
C LYS A 57 -7.71 5.00 -12.82
N CYS A 58 -7.87 3.88 -12.12
CA CYS A 58 -9.14 3.14 -12.07
C CYS A 58 -10.13 3.92 -11.20
N VAL A 59 -10.73 4.97 -11.75
CA VAL A 59 -11.50 5.96 -10.99
C VAL A 59 -12.74 5.39 -10.28
N ARG A 60 -13.29 4.27 -10.77
CA ARG A 60 -14.44 3.57 -10.19
C ARG A 60 -14.06 2.45 -9.21
N LEU A 61 -12.77 2.19 -8.99
CA LEU A 61 -12.32 1.14 -8.09
C LEU A 61 -12.66 1.52 -6.65
N THR A 62 -13.49 0.70 -6.00
CA THR A 62 -13.99 0.98 -4.64
C THR A 62 -13.31 0.13 -3.57
N SER A 63 -12.73 -1.02 -3.94
CA SER A 63 -12.20 -2.00 -3.00
C SER A 63 -11.05 -2.83 -3.57
N LEU A 64 -10.16 -3.27 -2.68
CA LEU A 64 -9.09 -4.22 -2.92
C LEU A 64 -9.26 -5.53 -2.12
N CYS A 65 -10.45 -5.83 -1.59
CA CYS A 65 -10.65 -7.00 -0.72
C CYS A 65 -10.24 -8.33 -1.39
N GLY A 66 -10.54 -8.52 -2.68
CA GLY A 66 -10.09 -9.70 -3.43
C GLY A 66 -8.55 -9.77 -3.61
N LEU A 67 -7.88 -8.62 -3.73
CA LEU A 67 -6.41 -8.57 -3.71
C LEU A 67 -5.90 -8.99 -2.34
N ALA A 68 -6.47 -8.43 -1.27
CA ALA A 68 -6.09 -8.76 0.10
C ALA A 68 -6.25 -10.26 0.38
N ALA A 69 -7.37 -10.86 -0.06
CA ALA A 69 -7.64 -12.28 0.06
C ALA A 69 -6.61 -13.16 -0.69
N THR A 70 -6.06 -12.64 -1.78
CA THR A 70 -4.94 -13.27 -2.50
C THR A 70 -3.63 -13.11 -1.74
N ILE A 71 -3.27 -11.89 -1.36
CA ILE A 71 -2.00 -11.54 -0.72
C ILE A 71 -1.79 -12.34 0.55
N GLN A 72 -2.79 -12.46 1.42
CA GLN A 72 -2.67 -13.20 2.69
C GLN A 72 -2.23 -14.68 2.53
N ARG A 73 -2.37 -15.25 1.32
CA ARG A 73 -1.99 -16.63 1.01
C ARG A 73 -0.56 -16.74 0.46
N LEU A 74 0.06 -15.64 0.06
CA LEU A 74 1.38 -15.61 -0.58
C LEU A 74 2.52 -15.59 0.46
N ARG A 75 2.65 -16.67 1.24
CA ARG A 75 3.58 -16.74 2.38
C ARG A 75 5.07 -16.61 2.00
N GLN A 76 5.41 -16.87 0.75
CA GLN A 76 6.78 -16.71 0.23
C GLN A 76 7.04 -15.35 -0.42
N LEU A 77 6.06 -14.44 -0.41
CA LEU A 77 6.19 -13.15 -1.07
C LEU A 77 7.25 -12.29 -0.37
N THR A 78 8.29 -11.93 -1.12
CA THR A 78 9.40 -11.11 -0.65
C THR A 78 9.27 -9.65 -1.08
N THR A 79 8.59 -9.39 -2.20
CA THR A 79 8.39 -8.04 -2.74
C THR A 79 6.92 -7.84 -3.10
N LEU A 80 6.31 -6.79 -2.55
CA LEU A 80 4.96 -6.36 -2.87
C LEU A 80 4.97 -4.90 -3.31
N GLN A 81 4.44 -4.64 -4.50
CA GLN A 81 4.24 -3.31 -5.05
C GLN A 81 2.79 -3.13 -5.46
N ILE A 82 2.12 -2.12 -4.92
CA ILE A 82 0.73 -1.79 -5.25
C ILE A 82 0.64 -0.31 -5.59
N GLU A 83 0.24 -0.01 -6.81
CA GLU A 83 -0.05 1.34 -7.26
C GLU A 83 -1.54 1.50 -7.51
N VAL A 84 -2.20 2.40 -6.80
CA VAL A 84 -3.62 2.72 -6.99
C VAL A 84 -3.80 4.24 -7.08
N CYS A 85 -2.82 4.94 -7.65
CA CYS A 85 -2.80 6.39 -7.73
C CYS A 85 -4.03 6.92 -8.47
N GLY A 86 -4.76 7.87 -7.87
CA GLY A 86 -5.92 8.50 -8.52
C GLY A 86 -7.17 7.61 -8.60
N CYS A 87 -7.26 6.54 -7.80
CA CYS A 87 -8.52 5.82 -7.59
C CYS A 87 -9.45 6.63 -6.68
N LEU A 88 -10.29 7.47 -7.29
CA LEU A 88 -11.09 8.48 -6.58
C LEU A 88 -12.18 7.90 -5.67
N GLU A 89 -12.65 6.69 -5.95
CA GLU A 89 -13.72 6.01 -5.21
C GLU A 89 -13.24 5.02 -4.15
N LEU A 90 -11.92 4.83 -4.01
CA LEU A 90 -11.32 3.93 -3.02
C LEU A 90 -11.40 4.56 -1.62
N ARG A 91 -11.93 3.82 -0.63
CA ARG A 91 -12.25 4.39 0.69
C ARG A 91 -11.50 3.76 1.87
N ASN A 92 -11.42 2.44 1.95
CA ASN A 92 -10.81 1.71 3.05
C ASN A 92 -9.93 0.58 2.49
N LEU A 93 -8.80 0.32 3.14
CA LEU A 93 -7.82 -0.72 2.81
C LEU A 93 -7.43 -1.59 4.01
N ASP A 94 -8.18 -1.59 5.11
CA ASP A 94 -7.88 -2.36 6.32
C ASP A 94 -7.62 -3.85 6.04
N ASP A 95 -8.41 -4.46 5.14
CA ASP A 95 -8.20 -5.85 4.70
C ASP A 95 -6.83 -6.05 4.06
N LEU A 96 -6.40 -5.08 3.22
CA LEU A 96 -5.07 -5.10 2.61
C LEU A 96 -3.98 -4.95 3.68
N GLY A 97 -4.18 -4.07 4.66
CA GLY A 97 -3.25 -3.89 5.78
C GLY A 97 -3.08 -5.17 6.61
N SER A 98 -4.20 -5.84 6.91
CA SER A 98 -4.23 -7.15 7.57
C SER A 98 -3.51 -8.21 6.75
N ALA A 99 -3.78 -8.29 5.45
CA ALA A 99 -3.15 -9.25 4.54
C ALA A 99 -1.63 -9.04 4.42
N ILE A 100 -1.17 -7.80 4.36
CA ILE A 100 0.27 -7.48 4.34
C ILE A 100 0.94 -7.97 5.62
N GLY A 101 0.32 -7.76 6.78
CA GLY A 101 0.85 -8.24 8.07
C GLY A 101 0.91 -9.77 8.22
N GLN A 102 0.41 -10.53 7.26
CA GLN A 102 0.55 -11.99 7.19
C GLN A 102 1.77 -12.45 6.36
N LEU A 103 2.47 -11.52 5.71
CA LEU A 103 3.61 -11.80 4.85
C LEU A 103 4.91 -11.80 5.66
N GLU A 104 5.21 -12.94 6.30
CA GLU A 104 6.38 -13.09 7.18
C GLU A 104 7.72 -12.95 6.44
N ALA A 105 7.75 -13.33 5.16
CA ALA A 105 8.92 -13.26 4.28
C ALA A 105 9.07 -11.90 3.55
N LEU A 106 8.15 -10.95 3.77
CA LEU A 106 8.16 -9.68 3.03
C LEU A 106 9.37 -8.83 3.40
N ASP A 107 10.19 -8.55 2.41
CA ASP A 107 11.43 -7.76 2.51
C ASP A 107 11.23 -6.33 2.00
N VAL A 108 10.46 -6.20 0.91
CA VAL A 108 10.18 -4.94 0.21
C VAL A 108 8.68 -4.69 0.12
N LEU A 109 8.24 -3.55 0.64
CA LEU A 109 6.88 -3.05 0.50
C LEU A 109 6.90 -1.67 -0.18
N ASP A 110 6.17 -1.54 -1.28
CA ASP A 110 5.97 -0.27 -1.98
C ASP A 110 4.48 -0.04 -2.26
N LEU A 111 3.92 1.01 -1.66
CA LEU A 111 2.50 1.32 -1.73
C LEU A 111 2.31 2.75 -2.21
N ASN A 112 1.64 2.93 -3.36
CA ASN A 112 1.31 4.23 -3.89
C ASN A 112 -0.21 4.44 -3.96
N PHE A 113 -0.72 5.18 -2.98
CA PHE A 113 -2.11 5.58 -2.83
C PHE A 113 -2.34 7.05 -3.20
N SER A 114 -1.35 7.73 -3.81
CA SER A 114 -1.44 9.17 -4.01
C SER A 114 -2.68 9.58 -4.83
N ARG A 115 -3.25 10.75 -4.51
CA ARG A 115 -4.46 11.31 -5.15
C ARG A 115 -5.73 10.45 -5.00
N CYS A 116 -5.77 9.47 -4.11
CA CYS A 116 -7.01 8.81 -3.70
C CYS A 116 -7.74 9.69 -2.68
N THR A 117 -8.50 10.67 -3.18
CA THR A 117 -9.04 11.75 -2.33
C THR A 117 -10.05 11.29 -1.29
N ARG A 118 -10.74 10.17 -1.52
CA ARG A 118 -11.69 9.54 -0.58
C ARG A 118 -11.07 8.48 0.32
N LEU A 119 -9.80 8.15 0.14
CA LEU A 119 -9.13 7.12 0.92
C LEU A 119 -8.90 7.61 2.36
N GLY A 120 -9.47 6.89 3.31
CA GLY A 120 -9.13 6.98 4.72
C GLY A 120 -8.25 5.79 5.09
N LEU A 121 -7.05 6.06 5.59
CA LEU A 121 -6.19 5.06 6.22
C LEU A 121 -6.19 5.33 7.72
N GLY A 122 -6.85 4.45 8.47
CA GLY A 122 -6.83 4.48 9.93
C GLY A 122 -5.60 3.76 10.50
N ASP A 123 -5.44 3.82 11.82
CA ASP A 123 -4.40 3.08 12.52
C ASP A 123 -4.52 1.56 12.32
N SER A 124 -5.73 1.04 12.07
CA SER A 124 -6.02 -0.36 11.76
C SER A 124 -5.28 -0.88 10.52
N PHE A 125 -5.14 -0.06 9.47
CA PHE A 125 -4.42 -0.42 8.26
C PHE A 125 -2.95 -0.73 8.56
N TRP A 126 -2.34 0.09 9.39
CA TRP A 126 -0.92 -0.01 9.73
C TRP A 126 -0.64 -1.07 10.80
N ALA A 127 -1.60 -1.31 11.70
CA ALA A 127 -1.44 -2.06 12.94
C ALA A 127 -0.89 -3.47 12.79
N ASN A 128 -0.89 -4.07 11.59
CA ASN A 128 -0.34 -5.41 11.39
C ASN A 128 1.07 -5.41 10.79
N PHE A 129 1.63 -4.26 10.40
CA PHE A 129 2.94 -4.20 9.75
C PHE A 129 4.08 -4.61 10.67
N GLN A 130 3.93 -4.49 12.00
CA GLN A 130 4.96 -4.98 12.94
C GLN A 130 5.17 -6.50 12.88
N ARG A 131 4.27 -7.25 12.22
CA ARG A 131 4.40 -8.69 12.00
C ARG A 131 5.33 -9.03 10.83
N CYS A 132 5.59 -8.09 9.93
CA CYS A 132 6.52 -8.25 8.81
C CYS A 132 7.98 -8.17 9.31
N ARG A 133 8.42 -9.13 10.12
CA ARG A 133 9.75 -9.12 10.78
C ARG A 133 10.93 -9.10 9.80
N ALA A 134 10.73 -9.57 8.57
CA ALA A 134 11.73 -9.56 7.51
C ALA A 134 11.80 -8.23 6.74
N LEU A 135 10.91 -7.28 6.98
CA LEU A 135 10.79 -6.06 6.17
C LEU A 135 12.00 -5.15 6.35
N ARG A 136 12.73 -4.89 5.26
CA ARG A 136 13.91 -4.01 5.24
C ARG A 136 13.63 -2.69 4.56
N MET A 137 12.74 -2.67 3.58
CA MET A 137 12.36 -1.47 2.84
C MET A 137 10.86 -1.25 2.83
N CYS A 138 10.42 -0.08 3.27
CA CYS A 138 9.02 0.34 3.24
C CYS A 138 8.90 1.70 2.53
N ARG A 139 8.13 1.75 1.45
CA ARG A 139 7.77 2.99 0.75
C ARG A 139 6.27 3.16 0.74
N VAL A 140 5.80 4.31 1.20
CA VAL A 140 4.38 4.63 1.26
C VAL A 140 4.19 6.03 0.71
N ASN A 141 3.43 6.15 -0.37
CA ASN A 141 3.03 7.42 -0.94
C ASN A 141 1.53 7.60 -0.82
N VAL A 142 1.11 8.53 0.03
CA VAL A 142 -0.28 8.89 0.24
C VAL A 142 -0.54 10.36 -0.09
N ALA A 143 0.35 10.99 -0.86
CA ALA A 143 0.24 12.42 -1.16
C ALA A 143 -1.10 12.78 -1.78
N HIS A 144 -1.65 13.93 -1.42
CA HIS A 144 -2.96 14.44 -1.85
C HIS A 144 -4.16 13.58 -1.42
N CYS A 145 -4.01 12.64 -0.48
CA CYS A 145 -5.13 11.94 0.14
C CYS A 145 -5.75 12.78 1.24
N ARG A 146 -6.98 13.25 1.03
CA ARG A 146 -7.67 14.16 1.97
C ARG A 146 -8.29 13.43 3.15
N GLY A 147 -8.61 12.15 3.00
CA GLY A 147 -9.22 11.32 4.05
C GLY A 147 -8.24 10.80 5.11
N ILE A 148 -6.93 11.02 4.94
CA ILE A 148 -5.92 10.58 5.91
C ILE A 148 -5.77 11.63 7.00
N ASN A 149 -6.09 11.22 8.23
CA ASN A 149 -6.06 12.07 9.43
C ASN A 149 -5.05 11.61 10.50
N SER A 150 -4.50 10.41 10.35
CA SER A 150 -3.43 9.87 11.19
C SER A 150 -2.47 9.03 10.36
N VAL A 151 -1.20 9.10 10.72
CA VAL A 151 -0.15 8.16 10.29
C VAL A 151 0.64 7.64 11.50
N ALA A 152 0.13 7.85 12.72
CA ALA A 152 0.80 7.44 13.94
C ALA A 152 0.89 5.92 14.06
N GLY A 153 -0.14 5.18 13.60
CA GLY A 153 -0.10 3.72 13.49
C GLY A 153 1.10 3.23 12.67
N LEU A 154 1.43 3.89 11.55
CA LEU A 154 2.57 3.51 10.71
C LEU A 154 3.90 3.64 11.48
N ALA A 155 4.11 4.75 12.19
CA ALA A 155 5.34 4.94 12.95
C ALA A 155 5.50 3.89 14.05
N ARG A 156 4.43 3.56 14.78
CA ARG A 156 4.43 2.52 15.80
C ARG A 156 4.77 1.16 15.20
N SER A 157 4.05 0.78 14.14
CA SER A 157 4.22 -0.54 13.53
C SER A 157 5.58 -0.74 12.85
N LEU A 158 6.20 0.32 12.33
CA LEU A 158 7.55 0.26 11.75
C LEU A 158 8.66 0.44 12.80
N GLY A 159 8.40 1.13 13.91
CA GLY A 159 9.35 1.39 15.00
C GLY A 159 9.93 0.13 15.63
N ASP A 160 9.12 -0.94 15.67
CA ASP A 160 9.47 -2.21 16.32
C ASP A 160 10.07 -3.25 15.36
N LEU A 161 10.33 -2.87 14.10
CA LEU A 161 10.88 -3.79 13.09
C LEU A 161 12.41 -3.84 13.17
N PRO A 162 13.01 -4.97 13.57
CA PRO A 162 14.45 -5.06 13.83
C PRO A 162 15.30 -4.93 12.55
N GLY A 163 14.75 -5.26 11.38
CA GLY A 163 15.46 -5.26 10.10
C GLY A 163 15.21 -4.04 9.21
N LEU A 164 14.35 -3.10 9.62
CA LEU A 164 13.96 -1.99 8.78
C LEU A 164 15.12 -1.00 8.62
N SER A 165 15.68 -0.93 7.42
CA SER A 165 16.86 -0.10 7.10
C SER A 165 16.53 1.10 6.21
N SER A 166 15.45 1.01 5.43
CA SER A 166 15.00 2.08 4.54
C SER A 166 13.51 2.32 4.67
N MET A 167 13.14 3.59 4.87
CA MET A 167 11.75 4.01 4.94
C MET A 167 11.57 5.31 4.16
N GLN A 168 10.55 5.35 3.29
CA GLN A 168 10.12 6.56 2.62
C GLN A 168 8.62 6.73 2.81
N LEU A 169 8.21 7.91 3.28
CA LEU A 169 6.81 8.26 3.45
C LEU A 169 6.55 9.60 2.79
N ASN A 170 5.56 9.66 1.90
CA ASN A 170 5.11 10.89 1.29
C ASN A 170 3.66 11.18 1.69
N CYS A 171 3.50 12.17 2.57
CA CYS A 171 2.20 12.66 3.06
C CYS A 171 1.90 14.07 2.53
N TYR A 172 2.56 14.49 1.46
CA TYR A 172 2.46 15.84 0.93
C TYR A 172 1.00 16.19 0.56
N TYR A 173 0.52 17.36 0.98
CA TYR A 173 -0.87 17.80 0.77
C TYR A 173 -1.97 16.86 1.29
N CYS A 174 -1.70 16.03 2.31
CA CYS A 174 -2.75 15.35 3.07
C CYS A 174 -3.38 16.32 4.07
N CYS A 175 -4.38 17.08 3.64
CA CYS A 175 -4.95 18.16 4.45
C CYS A 175 -5.61 17.70 5.77
N GLY A 176 -5.91 16.40 5.92
CA GLY A 176 -6.39 15.82 7.18
C GLY A 176 -5.28 15.66 8.23
N LEU A 177 -4.00 15.73 7.84
CA LEU A 177 -2.86 15.66 8.75
C LEU A 177 -2.45 17.07 9.23
N PRO A 178 -1.86 17.18 10.44
CA PRO A 178 -1.20 18.40 10.87
C PRO A 178 -0.16 18.91 9.86
N PRO A 179 0.02 20.24 9.67
CA PRO A 179 0.91 20.80 8.64
C PRO A 179 2.36 20.29 8.66
N HIS A 180 2.86 19.93 9.84
CA HIS A 180 4.21 19.39 10.01
C HIS A 180 4.38 17.93 9.57
N LEU A 181 3.27 17.21 9.37
CA LEU A 181 3.26 15.86 8.79
C LEU A 181 2.93 15.86 7.30
N GLN A 182 2.55 17.00 6.71
CA GLN A 182 2.23 17.13 5.28
C GLN A 182 3.50 17.25 4.41
N TRP A 183 4.47 16.35 4.62
CA TRP A 183 5.79 16.39 4.01
C TRP A 183 6.22 15.02 3.47
N ARG A 184 7.41 15.00 2.87
CA ARG A 184 8.15 13.77 2.56
C ARG A 184 9.13 13.48 3.69
N PHE A 185 9.19 12.22 4.11
CA PHE A 185 10.13 11.70 5.08
C PHE A 185 10.96 10.63 4.40
N ALA A 186 12.28 10.81 4.40
CA ALA A 186 13.23 9.86 3.81
C ALA A 186 13.76 8.83 4.83
N SER A 187 13.29 8.88 6.07
CA SER A 187 13.63 7.91 7.11
C SER A 187 12.58 7.86 8.22
N LEU A 188 12.53 6.73 8.92
CA LEU A 188 11.69 6.55 10.10
C LEU A 188 12.07 7.51 11.23
N VAL A 189 13.37 7.80 11.40
CA VAL A 189 13.85 8.76 12.42
C VAL A 189 13.29 10.15 12.18
N ALA A 190 13.36 10.65 10.94
CA ALA A 190 12.82 11.96 10.59
C ALA A 190 11.30 12.02 10.79
N PHE A 191 10.60 10.95 10.39
CA PHE A 191 9.16 10.83 10.57
C PHE A 191 8.75 10.80 12.06
N SER A 192 9.39 9.97 12.87
CA SER A 192 9.15 9.88 14.32
C SER A 192 9.46 11.19 15.04
N ALA A 193 10.53 11.89 14.65
CA ALA A 193 10.83 13.21 15.19
C ALA A 193 9.76 14.25 14.84
N ALA A 194 9.19 14.18 13.64
CA ALA A 194 8.09 15.07 13.26
C ALA A 194 6.82 14.78 14.08
N LEU A 195 6.48 13.51 14.31
CA LEU A 195 5.37 13.11 15.17
C LEU A 195 5.55 13.62 16.62
N ALA A 196 6.75 13.45 17.19
CA ALA A 196 7.03 13.85 18.57
C ALA A 196 6.96 15.38 18.80
N LYS A 197 7.31 16.18 17.78
CA LYS A 197 7.32 17.65 17.88
C LYS A 197 5.94 18.28 17.95
N GLY A 198 4.87 17.58 17.57
CA GLY A 198 3.51 18.13 17.51
C GLY A 198 3.42 19.45 16.73
N GLY A 199 4.33 19.67 15.77
CA GLY A 199 4.40 20.89 14.95
C GLY A 199 5.25 22.04 15.48
N ARG A 200 5.94 21.91 16.63
CA ARG A 200 6.85 22.96 17.12
C ARG A 200 8.25 22.82 16.52
N GLY A 201 8.74 23.88 15.86
CA GLY A 201 10.17 24.02 15.49
C GLY A 201 10.63 23.32 14.22
N LEU A 202 9.72 22.88 13.33
CA LEU A 202 10.11 22.45 11.98
C LEU A 202 10.20 23.67 11.08
N ARG A 203 11.44 24.10 10.76
CA ARG A 203 11.67 25.07 9.70
C ARG A 203 11.30 24.38 8.38
N CYS A 204 10.33 24.95 7.66
CA CYS A 204 9.98 24.56 6.30
C CYS A 204 11.23 24.53 5.43
N VAL A 205 11.72 23.35 5.07
CA VAL A 205 12.62 23.20 3.92
C VAL A 205 11.73 22.82 2.75
N ARG A 206 11.17 23.84 2.08
CA ARG A 206 10.50 23.63 0.78
C ARG A 206 11.56 23.15 -0.21
N GLY A 207 11.45 21.90 -0.65
CA GLY A 207 12.19 21.37 -1.79
C GLY A 207 13.65 21.06 -1.48
N ALA A 208 13.97 19.78 -1.56
CA ALA A 208 15.23 19.33 -2.13
C ALA A 208 14.85 18.15 -3.03
N ASP A 209 14.77 18.47 -4.32
CA ASP A 209 14.78 17.64 -5.54
C ASP A 209 13.97 16.32 -5.55
#